data_AF-A0A6B1KCA8-F1
#
_entry.id   AF-A0A6B1KCA8-F1
#
_cell.length_a   1.000
_cell.length_b   1.000
_cell.length_c   1.000
_cell.angle_alpha   90.00
_cell.angle_beta   90.00
_cell.angle_gamma   90.00
#
_symmetry.space_group_name_H-M   'P 1'
#
loop_
_entity.id
_entity.type
_entity.pdbx_description
1 polymer ?
#
loop_
_entity_poly.entity_id
_entity_poly.type
_entity_poly.pdbx_seq_one_letter_code
_entity_poly.pdbx_strand_id
1 'polypeptide(L)'
;MRPDDRRIQRESQGGIPDGLLVGILAFLLGMTLLVWTATGLAALFAHGSWPSGVTFTRTPLAMRGLIAQPHDIPGAWPDTPPGELSGYGLFWGLFIGQLMILIVLAVFVMGTLARWRAVRARRRAERAASAAPPGAARVAYEGGPTQHEVPATGQHGTPTSPQPGAPTPAPAQHGVPTPASPPHGTPTPTQYTAPTPSPHDVQTPPPPHTASAPTHHSTPAPTQHDVPTPRRAAPDAAAAPTTPAPLFGQDRVNGWERILVAPRETRQTTATQAVRDAEGPALIVTSNPALWQETKDARAKLGPTHLYDPTHLCSTPARLHWSPTAGCEDKATATQRATALLTPVRPTAKLDQALGDTAETLLRSYLHAAAIDGRTIRHVHRWSQGTQIQDAVRILRTNPKAAPGSAGELEGALTAHPERRDMAQQLTTRALAALSTVNIREACTPNRNDALALDSFVHEGGTLYVVGESIEDPRTKPGAMPLLTALVSSVVERGRRMAERSSSGRLDPPFTLVLDDVAAVAPLPQLPELLATGADRGMPTLALLRSREQGRARWPHDELPV
;
A
#
# COMPACT_ATOMS: atom_id res chain seq x y z
N MET A 1 -12.45 -59.75 -9.32
CA MET A 1 -12.23 -59.83 -7.86
C MET A 1 -11.01 -58.97 -7.52
N ARG A 2 -11.24 -57.72 -7.12
CA ARG A 2 -10.31 -56.86 -6.35
C ARG A 2 -11.15 -55.68 -5.81
N PRO A 3 -11.28 -55.49 -4.49
CA PRO A 3 -12.05 -54.40 -3.90
C PRO A 3 -11.14 -53.20 -3.62
N ASP A 4 -11.74 -52.00 -3.56
CA ASP A 4 -11.34 -50.81 -2.76
C ASP A 4 -11.42 -49.46 -3.50
N ASP A 5 -12.63 -49.05 -3.92
CA ASP A 5 -12.93 -47.69 -4.40
C ASP A 5 -13.99 -46.96 -3.54
N ARG A 6 -14.22 -47.38 -2.29
CA ARG A 6 -15.27 -46.77 -1.43
C ARG A 6 -14.77 -46.03 -0.19
N ARG A 7 -13.48 -45.67 -0.10
CA ARG A 7 -12.92 -45.02 1.12
C ARG A 7 -12.32 -43.63 0.97
N ILE A 8 -12.33 -42.99 -0.20
CA ILE A 8 -11.70 -41.66 -0.36
C ILE A 8 -12.74 -40.51 -0.38
N GLN A 9 -14.04 -40.81 -0.34
CA GLN A 9 -15.08 -39.78 -0.42
C GLN A 9 -15.85 -39.62 0.90
N ARG A 10 -15.13 -39.25 1.97
CA ARG A 10 -15.66 -38.66 3.21
C ARG A 10 -14.50 -38.29 4.12
N GLU A 11 -13.95 -37.09 3.96
CA GLU A 11 -13.31 -36.29 5.02
C GLU A 11 -12.79 -34.97 4.40
N SER A 12 -13.72 -34.11 4.01
CA SER A 12 -13.47 -32.67 3.83
C SER A 12 -14.44 -31.91 4.72
N GLN A 13 -14.28 -32.10 6.03
CA GLN A 13 -14.96 -31.32 7.06
C GLN A 13 -13.94 -30.33 7.59
N GLY A 14 -14.22 -29.03 7.43
CA GLY A 14 -13.32 -27.94 7.82
C GLY A 14 -12.90 -28.04 9.28
N GLY A 15 -11.61 -28.30 9.51
CA GLY A 15 -11.01 -28.26 10.83
C GLY A 15 -10.79 -26.82 11.29
N ILE A 16 -11.12 -26.55 12.55
CA ILE A 16 -10.72 -25.33 13.26
C ILE A 16 -9.18 -25.27 13.23
N PRO A 17 -8.54 -24.16 12.86
CA PRO A 17 -7.09 -24.09 12.76
C PRO A 17 -6.44 -24.46 14.11
N ASP A 18 -5.45 -25.35 14.09
CA ASP A 18 -4.79 -25.88 15.30
C ASP A 18 -4.24 -24.76 16.21
N GLY A 19 -3.80 -23.64 15.62
CA GLY A 19 -3.36 -22.47 16.39
C GLY A 19 -4.48 -21.80 17.19
N LEU A 20 -5.71 -21.79 16.68
CA LEU A 20 -6.88 -21.29 17.41
C LEU A 20 -7.27 -22.25 18.54
N LEU A 21 -7.19 -23.56 18.29
CA LEU A 21 -7.43 -24.57 19.34
C LEU A 21 -6.41 -24.48 20.47
N VAL A 22 -5.12 -24.37 20.14
CA VAL A 22 -4.05 -24.20 21.14
C VAL A 22 -4.19 -22.88 21.89
N GLY A 23 -4.54 -21.79 21.21
CA GLY A 23 -4.78 -20.49 21.84
C GLY A 23 -5.97 -20.50 22.81
N ILE A 24 -7.09 -21.12 22.41
CA ILE A 24 -8.27 -21.27 23.27
C ILE A 24 -7.95 -22.18 24.46
N LEU A 25 -7.21 -23.28 24.26
CA LEU A 25 -6.82 -24.18 25.34
C LEU A 25 -5.91 -23.49 26.36
N ALA A 26 -4.91 -22.73 25.90
CA ALA A 26 -4.02 -21.96 26.77
C ALA A 26 -4.77 -20.87 27.54
N PHE A 27 -5.72 -20.19 26.89
CA PHE A 27 -6.57 -19.19 27.54
C PHE A 27 -7.45 -19.79 28.63
N LEU A 28 -8.13 -20.91 28.34
CA LEU A 28 -8.97 -21.60 29.30
C LEU A 28 -8.16 -22.10 30.51
N LEU A 29 -6.96 -22.65 30.26
CA LEU A 29 -6.08 -23.13 31.32
C LEU A 29 -5.55 -21.98 32.19
N GLY A 30 -5.18 -20.85 31.57
CA GLY A 30 -4.76 -19.64 32.28
C GLY A 30 -5.88 -19.03 33.12
N MET A 31 -7.11 -18.99 32.59
CA MET A 31 -8.28 -18.51 33.31
C MET A 31 -8.61 -19.41 34.52
N THR A 32 -8.56 -20.73 34.35
CA THR A 32 -8.76 -21.67 35.47
C THR A 32 -7.69 -21.53 36.54
N LEU A 33 -6.43 -21.29 36.16
CA LEU A 33 -5.37 -21.05 37.13
C LEU A 33 -5.61 -19.77 37.93
N LEU A 34 -5.98 -18.67 37.25
CA LEU A 34 -6.27 -17.38 37.89
C LEU A 34 -7.44 -17.46 38.89
N VAL A 35 -8.53 -18.14 38.53
CA VAL A 35 -9.69 -18.30 39.42
C VAL A 35 -9.32 -19.16 40.64
N TRP A 36 -8.54 -20.22 40.44
CA TRP A 36 -8.06 -21.07 41.53
C TRP A 36 -7.13 -20.31 42.49
N THR A 37 -6.13 -19.59 41.97
CA THR A 37 -5.19 -18.81 42.79
C THR A 37 -5.87 -17.64 43.48
N ALA A 38 -6.81 -16.96 42.83
CA ALA A 38 -7.58 -15.88 43.45
C ALA A 38 -8.45 -16.40 44.60
N THR A 39 -9.12 -17.55 44.42
CA THR A 39 -9.96 -18.15 45.48
C THR A 39 -9.13 -18.56 46.69
N GLY A 40 -8.03 -19.28 46.46
CA GLY A 40 -7.18 -19.75 47.56
C GLY A 40 -6.42 -18.63 48.28
N LEU A 41 -5.90 -17.63 47.55
CA LEU A 41 -5.27 -16.46 48.17
C LEU A 41 -6.28 -15.61 48.96
N ALA A 42 -7.50 -15.45 48.45
CA ALA A 42 -8.51 -14.67 49.15
C ALA A 42 -8.91 -15.35 50.47
N ALA A 43 -9.07 -16.67 50.48
CA ALA A 43 -9.30 -17.45 51.70
C ALA A 43 -8.10 -17.41 52.66
N LEU A 44 -6.87 -17.51 52.13
CA LEU A 44 -5.64 -17.38 52.93
C LEU A 44 -5.54 -16.01 53.63
N PHE A 45 -5.88 -14.92 52.93
CA PHE A 45 -5.87 -13.58 53.50
C PHE A 45 -7.03 -13.33 54.47
N ALA A 46 -8.18 -13.96 54.28
CA ALA A 46 -9.34 -13.80 55.15
C ALA A 46 -9.25 -14.64 56.44
N HIS A 47 -8.75 -15.88 56.32
CA HIS A 47 -8.87 -16.90 57.37
C HIS A 47 -7.53 -17.55 57.76
N GLY A 48 -6.41 -17.09 57.17
CA GLY A 48 -5.05 -17.52 57.54
C GLY A 48 -4.66 -18.94 57.11
N SER A 49 -5.52 -19.65 56.38
CA SER A 49 -5.26 -21.01 55.89
C SER A 49 -5.78 -21.21 54.46
N TRP A 50 -5.20 -22.16 53.74
CA TRP A 50 -5.68 -22.51 52.41
C TRP A 50 -6.88 -23.46 52.52
N PRO A 51 -8.02 -23.16 51.86
CA PRO A 51 -9.26 -23.91 52.01
C PRO A 51 -9.14 -25.32 51.41
N SER A 52 -9.65 -26.31 52.12
CA SER A 52 -9.46 -27.73 51.78
C SER A 52 -10.26 -28.19 50.56
N GLY A 53 -11.40 -27.55 50.28
CA GLY A 53 -12.28 -27.87 49.15
C GLY A 53 -11.92 -27.20 47.82
N VAL A 54 -10.97 -26.25 47.80
CA VAL A 54 -10.58 -25.50 46.59
C VAL A 54 -9.49 -26.25 45.82
N THR A 55 -9.93 -27.12 44.92
CA THR A 55 -9.05 -27.92 44.05
C THR A 55 -9.04 -27.41 42.61
N PHE A 56 -7.88 -27.49 41.95
CA PHE A 56 -7.70 -27.04 40.57
C PHE A 56 -8.63 -27.75 39.57
N THR A 57 -8.94 -29.02 39.81
CA THR A 57 -9.82 -29.84 38.96
C THR A 57 -11.28 -29.41 39.02
N ARG A 58 -11.71 -28.72 40.09
CA ARG A 58 -13.09 -28.25 40.28
C ARG A 58 -13.30 -26.80 39.86
N THR A 59 -12.23 -26.06 39.56
CA THR A 59 -12.29 -24.66 39.14
C THR A 59 -13.16 -24.38 37.91
N PRO A 60 -13.24 -25.24 36.88
CA PRO A 60 -14.13 -25.01 35.73
C PRO A 60 -15.63 -24.97 36.13
N LEU A 61 -16.04 -25.78 37.10
CA LEU A 61 -17.42 -25.79 37.62
C LEU A 61 -17.67 -24.53 38.48
N ALA A 62 -16.70 -24.16 39.32
CA ALA A 62 -16.78 -22.94 40.11
C ALA A 62 -16.84 -21.67 39.23
N MET A 63 -16.08 -21.63 38.14
CA MET A 63 -16.10 -20.54 37.17
C MET A 63 -17.48 -20.36 36.55
N ARG A 64 -18.19 -21.47 36.24
CA ARG A 64 -19.58 -21.41 35.76
C ARG A 64 -20.53 -20.82 36.81
N GLY A 65 -20.36 -21.17 38.09
CA GLY A 65 -21.13 -20.62 39.20
C GLY A 65 -20.90 -19.11 39.40
N LEU A 66 -19.63 -18.67 39.35
CA LEU A 66 -19.25 -17.26 39.47
C LEU A 66 -19.74 -16.39 38.31
N ILE A 67 -19.86 -16.95 37.10
CA ILE A 67 -20.45 -16.24 35.96
C ILE A 67 -21.97 -16.05 36.16
N ALA A 68 -22.65 -17.06 36.71
CA ALA A 68 -24.10 -16.99 36.94
C ALA A 68 -24.46 -16.09 38.13
N GLN A 69 -23.68 -16.14 39.21
CA GLN A 69 -23.91 -15.36 40.43
C GLN A 69 -22.56 -14.81 40.95
N PRO A 70 -22.11 -13.64 40.47
CA PRO A 70 -20.77 -13.11 40.75
C PRO A 70 -20.48 -12.78 42.22
N HIS A 71 -21.51 -12.72 43.06
CA HIS A 71 -21.40 -12.33 44.47
C HIS A 71 -21.44 -13.54 45.41
N ASP A 72 -21.77 -14.74 44.90
CA ASP A 72 -21.93 -15.96 45.70
C ASP A 72 -20.72 -16.89 45.54
N ILE A 73 -19.65 -16.58 46.29
CA ILE A 73 -18.43 -17.40 46.33
C ILE A 73 -18.70 -18.79 46.94
N PRO A 74 -19.48 -18.93 48.04
CA PRO A 74 -19.87 -20.24 48.56
C PRO A 74 -20.69 -21.08 47.58
N GLY A 75 -21.62 -20.46 46.83
CA GLY A 75 -22.39 -21.16 45.78
C GLY A 75 -21.52 -21.67 44.63
N ALA A 76 -20.38 -21.02 44.36
CA ALA A 76 -19.41 -21.49 43.37
C ALA A 76 -18.56 -22.67 43.87
N TRP A 77 -18.43 -22.87 45.18
CA TRP A 77 -17.64 -23.93 45.81
C TRP A 77 -18.46 -24.73 46.83
N PRO A 78 -19.45 -25.52 46.38
CA PRO A 78 -20.45 -26.14 47.26
C PRO A 78 -19.87 -27.16 48.26
N ASP A 79 -18.72 -27.75 47.95
CA ASP A 79 -18.05 -28.74 48.79
C ASP A 79 -17.05 -28.12 49.80
N THR A 80 -16.90 -26.80 49.80
CA THR A 80 -16.03 -26.08 50.74
C THR A 80 -16.89 -25.46 51.85
N PRO A 81 -16.57 -25.64 53.14
CA PRO A 81 -17.30 -24.99 54.22
C PRO A 81 -17.38 -23.47 54.01
N PRO A 82 -18.57 -22.84 54.08
CA PRO A 82 -18.72 -21.40 53.80
C PRO A 82 -17.85 -20.49 54.69
N GLY A 83 -17.51 -20.96 55.89
CA GLY A 83 -16.63 -20.27 56.83
C GLY A 83 -15.15 -20.25 56.42
N GLU A 84 -14.73 -21.05 55.44
CA GLU A 84 -13.36 -21.06 54.90
C GLU A 84 -13.19 -20.14 53.68
N LEU A 85 -14.27 -19.55 53.17
CA LEU A 85 -14.27 -18.73 51.95
C LEU A 85 -14.30 -17.25 52.30
N SER A 86 -13.66 -16.43 51.46
CA SER A 86 -13.61 -14.98 51.64
C SER A 86 -14.86 -14.30 51.07
N GLY A 87 -15.10 -13.05 51.49
CA GLY A 87 -16.11 -12.20 50.87
C GLY A 87 -15.79 -11.90 49.40
N TYR A 88 -16.83 -11.73 48.58
CA TYR A 88 -16.71 -11.52 47.13
C TYR A 88 -15.76 -10.38 46.73
N GLY A 89 -15.71 -9.30 47.51
CA GLY A 89 -14.84 -8.15 47.22
C GLY A 89 -13.35 -8.47 47.26
N LEU A 90 -12.91 -9.31 48.22
CA LEU A 90 -11.50 -9.70 48.34
C LEU A 90 -11.09 -10.65 47.22
N PHE A 91 -11.97 -11.57 46.85
CA PHE A 91 -11.79 -12.46 45.71
C PHE A 91 -11.62 -11.67 44.40
N TRP A 92 -12.56 -10.78 44.08
CA TRP A 92 -12.50 -10.00 42.84
C TRP A 92 -11.31 -9.03 42.80
N GLY A 93 -10.94 -8.44 43.94
CA GLY A 93 -9.74 -7.60 44.03
C GLY A 93 -8.46 -8.37 43.71
N LEU A 94 -8.31 -9.59 44.24
CA LEU A 94 -7.16 -10.44 43.97
C LEU A 94 -7.15 -10.98 42.54
N PHE A 95 -8.32 -11.35 42.00
CA PHE A 95 -8.45 -11.79 40.61
C PHE A 95 -8.05 -10.70 39.62
N ILE A 96 -8.59 -9.48 39.77
CA ILE A 96 -8.28 -8.33 38.91
C ILE A 96 -6.80 -7.93 39.07
N GLY A 97 -6.28 -7.95 40.31
CA GLY A 97 -4.88 -7.68 40.59
C GLY A 97 -3.93 -8.66 39.88
N GLN A 98 -4.21 -9.97 39.96
CA GLN A 98 -3.42 -11.00 39.27
C GLN A 98 -3.49 -10.84 37.74
N LEU A 99 -4.69 -10.56 37.20
CA LEU A 99 -4.86 -10.32 35.77
C LEU A 99 -4.06 -9.10 35.29
N MET A 100 -4.08 -8.00 36.04
CA MET A 100 -3.33 -6.79 35.70
C MET A 100 -1.81 -7.05 35.72
N ILE A 101 -1.31 -7.76 36.72
CA ILE A 101 0.10 -8.16 36.81
C ILE A 101 0.50 -9.01 35.59
N LEU A 102 -0.33 -9.98 35.21
CA LEU A 102 -0.06 -10.86 34.08
C LEU A 102 -0.03 -10.08 32.75
N ILE A 103 -0.95 -9.13 32.56
CA ILE A 103 -0.97 -8.25 31.38
C ILE A 103 0.30 -7.39 31.32
N VAL A 104 0.68 -6.77 32.44
CA VAL A 104 1.90 -5.94 32.51
C VAL A 104 3.15 -6.79 32.23
N LEU A 105 3.23 -7.99 32.81
CA LEU A 105 4.34 -8.92 32.56
C LEU A 105 4.39 -9.35 31.09
N ALA A 106 3.26 -9.66 30.47
CA ALA A 106 3.20 -10.04 29.06
C ALA A 106 3.69 -8.91 28.14
N VAL A 107 3.26 -7.65 28.39
CA VAL A 107 3.73 -6.48 27.66
C VAL A 107 5.22 -6.25 27.88
N PHE A 108 5.72 -6.41 29.11
CA PHE A 108 7.13 -6.26 29.45
C PHE A 108 8.01 -7.33 28.78
N VAL A 109 7.60 -8.60 28.80
CA VAL A 109 8.29 -9.71 28.12
C VAL A 109 8.30 -9.49 26.62
N MET A 110 7.18 -9.06 26.02
CA MET A 110 7.13 -8.74 24.60
C MET A 110 8.08 -7.58 24.24
N GLY A 111 8.09 -6.52 25.05
CA GLY A 111 8.97 -5.36 24.86
C GLY A 111 10.46 -5.66 25.10
N THR A 112 10.80 -6.60 25.99
CA THR A 112 12.18 -7.04 26.23
C THR A 112 12.67 -8.01 25.16
N LEU A 113 11.84 -8.92 24.68
CA LEU A 113 12.15 -9.81 23.55
C LEU A 113 12.34 -9.04 22.24
N ALA A 114 11.53 -8.01 21.98
CA ALA A 114 11.69 -7.13 20.83
C ALA A 114 13.03 -6.38 20.87
N ARG A 115 13.40 -5.81 22.03
CA ARG A 115 14.69 -5.14 22.23
C ARG A 115 15.87 -6.10 22.13
N TRP A 116 15.76 -7.30 22.71
CA TRP A 116 16.83 -8.30 22.66
C TRP A 116 17.07 -8.85 21.26
N ARG A 117 16.00 -9.06 20.46
CA ARG A 117 16.11 -9.42 19.04
C ARG A 117 16.78 -8.31 18.22
N ALA A 118 16.44 -7.04 18.47
CA ALA A 118 17.07 -5.90 17.82
C ALA A 118 18.57 -5.78 18.14
N VAL A 119 18.96 -6.01 19.40
CA VAL A 119 20.39 -6.00 19.82
C VAL A 119 21.16 -7.17 19.22
N ARG A 120 20.56 -8.37 19.14
CA ARG A 120 21.18 -9.52 18.47
C ARG A 120 21.38 -9.32 16.99
N ALA A 121 20.43 -8.69 16.30
CA ALA A 121 20.55 -8.34 14.89
C ALA A 121 21.72 -7.38 14.66
N ARG A 122 21.87 -6.35 15.52
CA ARG A 122 23.01 -5.43 15.49
C ARG A 122 24.35 -6.12 15.75
N ARG A 123 24.44 -6.97 16.78
CA ARG A 123 25.69 -7.74 17.07
C ARG A 123 26.07 -8.73 15.98
N ARG A 124 25.11 -9.28 15.24
CA ARG A 124 25.38 -10.13 14.06
C ARG A 124 25.90 -9.31 12.89
N ALA A 125 25.37 -8.11 12.66
CA ALA A 125 25.86 -7.19 11.65
C ALA A 125 27.28 -6.69 11.97
N GLU A 126 27.56 -6.37 13.23
CA GLU A 126 28.89 -5.96 13.70
C GLU A 126 29.93 -7.09 13.53
N ARG A 127 29.58 -8.34 13.89
CA ARG A 127 30.47 -9.49 13.67
C ARG A 127 30.71 -9.81 12.20
N ALA A 128 29.71 -9.59 11.34
CA ALA A 128 29.87 -9.74 9.90
C ALA A 128 30.79 -8.63 9.31
N ALA A 129 30.72 -7.41 9.85
CA ALA A 129 31.58 -6.31 9.45
C ALA A 129 33.04 -6.50 9.93
N SER A 130 33.25 -7.08 11.12
CA SER A 130 34.59 -7.37 11.64
C SER A 130 35.25 -8.62 11.05
N ALA A 131 34.50 -9.46 10.32
CA ALA A 131 35.00 -10.69 9.68
C ALA A 131 35.40 -10.49 8.21
N ALA A 132 35.28 -9.28 7.66
CA ALA A 132 35.70 -8.96 6.30
C ALA A 132 37.22 -8.70 6.24
N PRO A 133 38.00 -9.37 5.37
CA PRO A 133 39.43 -9.13 5.26
C PRO A 133 39.71 -7.76 4.61
N PRO A 134 40.72 -7.00 5.10
CA PRO A 134 41.07 -5.71 4.53
C PRO A 134 41.96 -5.90 3.31
N GLY A 135 41.39 -5.75 2.11
CA GLY A 135 42.20 -5.71 0.89
C GLY A 135 41.42 -5.99 -0.39
N ALA A 136 40.72 -4.99 -0.92
CA ALA A 136 40.54 -4.84 -2.37
C ALA A 136 40.03 -3.42 -2.71
N ALA A 137 40.81 -2.75 -3.56
CA ALA A 137 40.46 -1.62 -4.41
C ALA A 137 40.29 -0.22 -3.78
N ARG A 138 41.44 0.46 -3.61
CA ARG A 138 41.59 1.85 -4.11
C ARG A 138 42.96 2.01 -4.79
N VAL A 139 42.94 1.95 -6.12
CA VAL A 139 43.90 2.60 -7.05
C VAL A 139 42.98 3.31 -8.05
N ALA A 140 42.68 4.58 -7.79
CA ALA A 140 43.34 5.76 -8.36
C ALA A 140 42.63 6.25 -9.63
N TYR A 141 42.00 7.41 -9.51
CA TYR A 141 42.07 8.45 -10.54
C TYR A 141 42.25 9.78 -9.82
N GLU A 142 43.45 10.33 -9.97
CA GLU A 142 43.83 11.69 -9.61
C GLU A 142 43.28 12.69 -10.64
N GLY A 143 42.86 13.85 -10.14
CA GLY A 143 42.53 15.05 -10.90
C GLY A 143 42.31 16.19 -9.90
N GLY A 144 43.32 17.05 -9.74
CA GLY A 144 43.50 18.00 -8.64
C GLY A 144 42.59 19.24 -8.59
N PRO A 145 42.80 20.11 -7.58
CA PRO A 145 41.78 20.98 -6.99
C PRO A 145 41.91 22.47 -7.35
N THR A 146 40.81 23.23 -7.19
CA THR A 146 40.83 24.69 -7.04
C THR A 146 40.32 25.06 -5.63
N GLN A 147 41.21 25.70 -4.85
CA GLN A 147 40.88 26.38 -3.60
C GLN A 147 41.12 27.90 -3.77
N HIS A 148 40.21 28.70 -3.25
CA HIS A 148 40.40 30.08 -2.75
C HIS A 148 39.55 30.14 -1.47
N GLU A 149 40.17 30.06 -0.29
CA GLU A 149 40.80 31.13 0.49
C GLU A 149 39.77 31.93 1.30
N VAL A 150 39.81 31.71 2.62
CA VAL A 150 39.20 32.56 3.65
C VAL A 150 40.33 32.94 4.61
N PRO A 151 40.58 34.24 4.89
CA PRO A 151 41.71 34.66 5.70
C PRO A 151 41.42 34.61 7.20
N ALA A 152 42.47 34.31 7.96
CA ALA A 152 42.53 34.29 9.42
C ALA A 152 43.29 35.50 9.97
N THR A 153 42.96 35.92 11.19
CA THR A 153 43.84 36.56 12.20
C THR A 153 43.00 36.65 13.49
N GLY A 154 43.35 36.15 14.68
CA GLY A 154 44.62 35.95 15.41
C GLY A 154 44.43 36.72 16.75
N GLN A 155 44.39 36.12 17.95
CA GLN A 155 45.49 35.79 18.87
C GLN A 155 44.81 35.29 20.19
N HIS A 156 45.02 34.08 20.71
CA HIS A 156 46.07 33.58 21.63
C HIS A 156 46.25 34.31 22.99
N GLY A 157 46.01 33.56 24.08
CA GLY A 157 46.46 33.85 25.45
C GLY A 157 45.67 33.15 26.58
N THR A 158 46.11 31.96 27.00
CA THR A 158 45.80 31.28 28.29
C THR A 158 47.07 31.34 29.18
N PRO A 159 47.13 30.93 30.48
CA PRO A 159 46.13 30.34 31.41
C PRO A 159 46.16 30.90 32.87
N THR A 160 45.24 30.48 33.77
CA THR A 160 45.44 30.20 35.24
C THR A 160 44.08 29.91 35.97
N SER A 161 44.07 28.96 36.92
CA SER A 161 43.00 28.63 37.93
C SER A 161 43.55 28.89 39.37
N PRO A 162 42.82 28.85 40.53
CA PRO A 162 41.41 28.44 40.85
C PRO A 162 40.59 29.29 41.92
N GLN A 163 39.23 29.16 41.93
CA GLN A 163 38.20 29.32 43.03
C GLN A 163 38.16 30.56 44.00
N PRO A 164 37.13 30.78 44.87
CA PRO A 164 35.65 30.59 44.82
C PRO A 164 34.82 31.85 45.29
N GLY A 165 33.52 31.95 44.96
CA GLY A 165 32.60 32.90 45.62
C GLY A 165 31.22 33.07 44.97
N ALA A 166 30.16 32.69 45.69
CA ALA A 166 28.74 33.02 45.42
C ALA A 166 28.43 34.48 45.91
N PRO A 167 27.26 35.14 45.65
CA PRO A 167 25.93 34.58 45.38
C PRO A 167 25.04 35.26 44.31
N THR A 168 23.91 34.59 44.05
CA THR A 168 22.72 34.90 43.23
C THR A 168 22.09 36.29 43.43
N PRO A 169 21.37 36.82 42.41
CA PRO A 169 20.01 37.30 42.63
C PRO A 169 18.96 36.78 41.62
N ALA A 170 17.71 36.82 42.10
CA ALA A 170 16.49 36.17 41.63
C ALA A 170 15.82 36.81 40.38
N PRO A 171 14.81 36.15 39.77
CA PRO A 171 14.20 36.54 38.50
C PRO A 171 13.05 37.54 38.65
N ALA A 172 13.03 38.57 37.80
CA ALA A 172 11.97 39.58 37.73
C ALA A 172 10.81 39.11 36.84
N GLN A 173 9.60 39.18 37.40
CA GLN A 173 8.31 39.00 36.76
C GLN A 173 7.92 40.26 35.99
N HIS A 174 7.43 40.15 34.75
CA HIS A 174 6.72 41.24 34.06
C HIS A 174 5.36 40.78 33.57
N GLY A 175 4.34 41.51 34.04
CA GLY A 175 2.93 41.29 33.79
C GLY A 175 2.45 41.82 32.43
N VAL A 176 1.28 41.32 32.07
CA VAL A 176 0.50 41.57 30.85
C VAL A 176 -0.05 43.00 30.84
N PRO A 177 -0.01 43.72 29.70
CA PRO A 177 -0.86 44.89 29.47
C PRO A 177 -2.03 44.57 28.52
N THR A 178 -3.23 44.91 28.97
CA THR A 178 -4.50 44.99 28.23
C THR A 178 -4.45 46.09 27.16
N PRO A 179 -5.03 45.92 25.96
CA PRO A 179 -5.07 46.98 24.94
C PRO A 179 -6.19 47.99 25.19
N ALA A 180 -5.84 49.28 25.16
CA ALA A 180 -6.74 50.41 25.10
C ALA A 180 -7.30 50.62 23.69
N SER A 181 -8.57 51.04 23.59
CA SER A 181 -9.24 51.42 22.34
C SER A 181 -8.84 52.83 21.87
N PRO A 182 -8.63 53.08 20.57
CA PRO A 182 -8.56 54.42 19.99
C PRO A 182 -9.89 54.85 19.30
N PRO A 183 -10.05 56.16 19.01
CA PRO A 183 -11.34 56.83 18.87
C PRO A 183 -11.86 56.95 17.42
N HIS A 184 -13.15 57.31 17.32
CA HIS A 184 -13.88 57.64 16.12
C HIS A 184 -13.25 58.78 15.29
N GLY A 185 -13.12 58.53 13.98
CA GLY A 185 -12.89 59.54 12.95
C GLY A 185 -13.63 59.15 11.67
N THR A 186 -14.53 60.03 11.23
CA THR A 186 -15.34 59.92 10.00
C THR A 186 -14.49 60.05 8.74
N PRO A 187 -14.79 59.30 7.67
CA PRO A 187 -14.52 59.81 6.32
C PRO A 187 -15.74 59.79 5.39
N THR A 188 -15.89 60.92 4.71
CA THR A 188 -16.74 61.28 3.57
C THR A 188 -16.58 60.31 2.38
N PRO A 189 -17.62 60.09 1.54
CA PRO A 189 -17.62 59.02 0.55
C PRO A 189 -16.97 59.43 -0.76
N THR A 190 -16.02 58.63 -1.25
CA THR A 190 -15.45 58.73 -2.59
C THR A 190 -16.22 57.81 -3.54
N GLN A 191 -16.84 58.40 -4.56
CA GLN A 191 -17.52 57.74 -5.65
C GLN A 191 -16.54 56.84 -6.44
N TYR A 192 -16.94 55.59 -6.67
CA TYR A 192 -16.36 54.74 -7.72
C TYR A 192 -17.47 54.30 -8.66
N THR A 193 -17.44 54.84 -9.87
CA THR A 193 -18.42 54.62 -10.93
C THR A 193 -18.17 53.26 -11.57
N ALA A 194 -19.19 52.40 -11.57
CA ALA A 194 -19.21 51.16 -12.34
C ALA A 194 -19.41 51.45 -13.84
N PRO A 195 -18.75 50.75 -14.77
CA PRO A 195 -19.13 50.78 -16.17
C PRO A 195 -20.29 49.81 -16.45
N THR A 196 -21.41 50.39 -16.87
CA THR A 196 -22.60 49.74 -17.44
C THR A 196 -22.30 49.08 -18.79
N PRO A 197 -22.85 47.90 -19.10
CA PRO A 197 -22.75 47.30 -20.44
C PRO A 197 -23.77 47.93 -21.39
N SER A 198 -23.37 48.23 -22.63
CA SER A 198 -24.30 48.57 -23.73
C SER A 198 -24.29 47.48 -24.81
N PRO A 199 -25.43 47.25 -25.49
CA PRO A 199 -25.69 46.07 -26.31
C PRO A 199 -25.35 46.33 -27.78
N HIS A 200 -24.64 45.41 -28.43
CA HIS A 200 -24.56 45.37 -29.89
C HIS A 200 -24.65 43.95 -30.45
N ASP A 201 -25.72 43.78 -31.21
CA ASP A 201 -25.85 43.08 -32.48
C ASP A 201 -25.48 41.59 -32.59
N VAL A 202 -26.56 40.82 -32.64
CA VAL A 202 -26.67 39.44 -33.12
C VAL A 202 -26.22 39.38 -34.59
N GLN A 203 -25.14 38.64 -34.86
CA GLN A 203 -24.80 38.18 -36.19
C GLN A 203 -25.03 36.68 -36.32
N THR A 204 -25.96 36.34 -37.20
CA THR A 204 -26.44 35.02 -37.62
C THR A 204 -25.31 34.16 -38.24
N PRO A 205 -25.27 32.83 -38.01
CA PRO A 205 -24.32 31.94 -38.68
C PRO A 205 -24.77 31.59 -40.11
N PRO A 206 -23.86 31.52 -41.11
CA PRO A 206 -24.16 30.98 -42.43
C PRO A 206 -24.12 29.42 -42.47
N PRO A 207 -24.79 28.79 -43.46
CA PRO A 207 -25.18 27.37 -43.43
C PRO A 207 -24.08 26.39 -43.88
N PRO A 208 -24.27 25.06 -43.68
CA PRO A 208 -23.32 24.04 -44.08
C PRO A 208 -23.38 23.76 -45.59
N HIS A 209 -22.23 23.74 -46.26
CA HIS A 209 -22.11 23.30 -47.65
C HIS A 209 -22.06 21.77 -47.74
N THR A 210 -23.02 21.23 -48.50
CA THR A 210 -23.14 19.82 -48.88
C THR A 210 -22.29 19.53 -50.13
N ALA A 211 -21.91 18.26 -50.26
CA ALA A 211 -21.06 17.66 -51.29
C ALA A 211 -21.52 17.90 -52.75
N SER A 212 -20.55 17.89 -53.67
CA SER A 212 -20.68 17.32 -55.03
C SER A 212 -19.29 17.02 -55.61
N ALA A 213 -19.20 15.86 -56.28
CA ALA A 213 -18.01 15.19 -56.77
C ALA A 213 -17.73 15.51 -58.27
N PRO A 214 -17.29 14.57 -59.14
CA PRO A 214 -15.92 14.38 -59.65
C PRO A 214 -15.78 14.52 -61.19
N THR A 215 -14.56 14.57 -61.73
CA THR A 215 -14.23 14.32 -63.16
C THR A 215 -12.78 13.84 -63.27
N HIS A 216 -12.48 12.57 -63.62
CA HIS A 216 -12.53 11.84 -64.91
C HIS A 216 -11.21 11.90 -65.71
N HIS A 217 -10.62 10.70 -65.95
CA HIS A 217 -9.96 10.19 -67.18
C HIS A 217 -8.99 9.04 -66.78
N SER A 218 -8.86 7.88 -67.44
CA SER A 218 -9.52 7.22 -68.58
C SER A 218 -9.14 5.73 -68.57
N THR A 219 -10.07 4.89 -69.03
CA THR A 219 -9.97 3.44 -69.30
C THR A 219 -9.03 3.13 -70.49
N PRO A 220 -8.50 1.90 -70.60
CA PRO A 220 -9.03 0.99 -71.63
C PRO A 220 -9.27 -0.45 -71.12
N ALA A 221 -10.16 -1.17 -71.83
CA ALA A 221 -10.54 -2.58 -71.69
C ALA A 221 -10.46 -3.24 -73.09
N PRO A 222 -10.77 -4.55 -73.31
CA PRO A 222 -10.59 -5.78 -72.50
C PRO A 222 -9.86 -6.91 -73.29
N THR A 223 -9.50 -8.04 -72.67
CA THR A 223 -9.35 -9.33 -73.39
C THR A 223 -9.49 -10.57 -72.49
N GLN A 224 -9.81 -11.69 -73.15
CA GLN A 224 -10.54 -12.89 -72.72
C GLN A 224 -9.78 -13.95 -71.88
N HIS A 225 -10.57 -14.95 -71.44
CA HIS A 225 -10.26 -16.21 -70.74
C HIS A 225 -8.97 -16.95 -71.14
N ASP A 226 -8.36 -17.66 -70.18
CA ASP A 226 -8.23 -19.14 -70.28
C ASP A 226 -7.74 -19.83 -68.98
N VAL A 227 -8.20 -21.07 -68.81
CA VAL A 227 -7.93 -22.02 -67.71
C VAL A 227 -6.55 -22.67 -67.87
N PRO A 228 -5.90 -23.13 -66.78
CA PRO A 228 -5.30 -24.48 -66.87
C PRO A 228 -5.52 -25.41 -65.65
N THR A 229 -5.84 -26.65 -66.01
CA THR A 229 -5.93 -27.92 -65.26
C THR A 229 -4.56 -28.35 -64.66
N PRO A 230 -4.54 -29.31 -63.70
CA PRO A 230 -3.41 -29.57 -62.79
C PRO A 230 -2.44 -30.63 -63.34
N ARG A 231 -1.16 -30.56 -62.92
CA ARG A 231 -0.14 -31.59 -63.18
C ARG A 231 0.16 -32.39 -61.90
N ARG A 232 0.33 -33.70 -62.08
CA ARG A 232 0.27 -34.82 -61.12
C ARG A 232 1.66 -35.38 -60.78
N ALA A 233 1.86 -35.73 -59.50
CA ALA A 233 2.71 -36.79 -58.84
C ALA A 233 4.21 -36.90 -59.19
N ALA A 234 5.18 -37.42 -58.41
CA ALA A 234 5.46 -38.00 -57.06
C ALA A 234 6.98 -38.44 -57.13
N PRO A 235 7.75 -38.93 -56.10
CA PRO A 235 7.36 -39.75 -54.94
C PRO A 235 8.08 -39.49 -53.58
N ASP A 236 7.65 -40.29 -52.60
CA ASP A 236 7.91 -40.31 -51.17
C ASP A 236 9.38 -40.33 -50.68
N ALA A 237 9.60 -39.74 -49.50
CA ALA A 237 10.53 -40.28 -48.50
C ALA A 237 10.10 -39.95 -47.06
N ALA A 238 9.65 -40.99 -46.37
CA ALA A 238 9.69 -41.24 -44.92
C ALA A 238 8.94 -40.29 -43.96
N ALA A 239 7.74 -40.75 -43.57
CA ALA A 239 7.04 -40.30 -42.38
C ALA A 239 7.79 -40.72 -41.09
N ALA A 240 8.05 -39.74 -40.22
CA ALA A 240 8.27 -39.96 -38.78
C ALA A 240 6.99 -39.56 -38.02
N PRO A 241 6.63 -40.24 -36.91
CA PRO A 241 5.32 -40.07 -36.30
C PRO A 241 5.13 -38.66 -35.74
N THR A 242 4.15 -37.94 -36.27
CA THR A 242 3.70 -36.67 -35.72
C THR A 242 2.94 -36.96 -34.42
N THR A 243 3.60 -36.76 -33.29
CA THR A 243 2.89 -36.59 -32.01
C THR A 243 1.93 -35.41 -32.17
N PRO A 244 0.64 -35.53 -31.77
CA PRO A 244 -0.29 -34.41 -31.85
C PRO A 244 0.25 -33.25 -31.02
N ALA A 245 0.46 -32.10 -31.66
CA ALA A 245 0.75 -30.86 -30.96
C ALA A 245 -0.37 -30.59 -29.94
N PRO A 246 -0.06 -30.30 -28.66
CA PRO A 246 -1.09 -29.93 -27.71
C PRO A 246 -1.71 -28.61 -28.15
N LEU A 247 -3.04 -28.62 -28.30
CA LEU A 247 -3.90 -27.51 -28.73
C LEU A 247 -4.05 -26.39 -27.67
N PHE A 248 -3.09 -26.27 -26.74
CA PHE A 248 -3.03 -25.23 -25.72
C PHE A 248 -1.55 -24.84 -25.55
N GLY A 249 -1.15 -23.78 -26.26
CA GLY A 249 0.21 -23.26 -26.24
C GLY A 249 0.58 -22.63 -24.90
N GLN A 250 1.77 -22.95 -24.40
CA GLN A 250 2.46 -22.09 -23.44
C GLN A 250 2.70 -20.74 -24.11
N ASP A 251 1.92 -19.74 -23.73
CA ASP A 251 1.95 -18.39 -24.30
C ASP A 251 3.24 -17.66 -23.92
N ARG A 252 4.32 -17.90 -24.68
CA ARG A 252 5.59 -17.19 -24.56
C ARG A 252 5.51 -15.88 -25.33
N VAL A 253 5.60 -14.75 -24.64
CA VAL A 253 5.80 -13.43 -25.28
C VAL A 253 7.31 -13.14 -25.20
N ASN A 254 7.96 -12.92 -26.35
CA ASN A 254 9.42 -12.70 -26.46
C ASN A 254 10.30 -13.80 -25.80
N GLY A 255 9.79 -15.02 -25.67
CA GLY A 255 10.52 -16.16 -25.09
C GLY A 255 10.30 -16.38 -23.59
N TRP A 256 9.44 -15.60 -22.93
CA TRP A 256 9.26 -15.62 -21.47
C TRP A 256 7.87 -16.15 -21.09
N GLU A 257 7.78 -16.91 -19.99
CA GLU A 257 6.48 -17.21 -19.36
C GLU A 257 5.91 -15.91 -18.77
N ARG A 258 4.60 -15.65 -18.98
CA ARG A 258 3.94 -14.43 -18.47
C ARG A 258 3.91 -14.39 -16.93
N ILE A 259 3.90 -15.57 -16.29
CA ILE A 259 3.98 -15.72 -14.84
C ILE A 259 5.09 -16.71 -14.51
N LEU A 260 5.96 -16.36 -13.57
CA LEU A 260 6.92 -17.30 -12.99
C LEU A 260 6.78 -17.32 -11.46
N VAL A 261 6.55 -18.52 -10.92
CA VAL A 261 6.52 -18.78 -9.48
C VAL A 261 7.83 -19.40 -9.07
N ALA A 262 8.69 -18.66 -8.36
CA ALA A 262 10.02 -19.14 -8.03
C ALA A 262 10.60 -18.53 -6.74
N PRO A 263 11.64 -19.16 -6.14
CA PRO A 263 12.43 -18.57 -5.07
C PRO A 263 13.03 -17.22 -5.46
N ARG A 264 13.47 -16.46 -4.46
CA ARG A 264 13.96 -15.08 -4.63
C ARG A 264 15.11 -14.99 -5.64
N GLU A 265 16.05 -15.93 -5.59
CA GLU A 265 17.26 -15.94 -6.41
C GLU A 265 16.90 -16.12 -7.89
N THR A 266 16.05 -17.11 -8.20
CA THR A 266 15.56 -17.34 -9.56
C THR A 266 14.75 -16.15 -10.07
N ARG A 267 13.84 -15.59 -9.25
CA ARG A 267 13.08 -14.38 -9.62
C ARG A 267 14.00 -13.20 -9.91
N GLN A 268 15.05 -12.99 -9.11
CA GLN A 268 16.02 -11.93 -9.35
C GLN A 268 16.75 -12.12 -10.68
N THR A 269 17.29 -13.31 -10.95
CA THR A 269 17.98 -13.59 -12.22
C THR A 269 17.05 -13.37 -13.41
N THR A 270 15.82 -13.88 -13.33
CA THR A 270 14.81 -13.67 -14.37
C THR A 270 14.45 -12.20 -14.50
N ALA A 271 14.16 -11.46 -13.43
CA ALA A 271 13.86 -10.03 -13.50
C ALA A 271 15.02 -9.21 -14.12
N THR A 272 16.26 -9.48 -13.70
CA THR A 272 17.45 -8.79 -14.22
C THR A 272 17.59 -9.00 -15.73
N GLN A 273 17.39 -10.24 -16.21
CA GLN A 273 17.42 -10.52 -17.64
C GLN A 273 16.28 -9.81 -18.38
N ALA A 274 15.09 -9.67 -17.77
CA ALA A 274 13.90 -9.08 -18.40
C ALA A 274 14.09 -7.61 -18.67
N VAL A 275 14.69 -6.94 -17.69
CA VAL A 275 15.01 -5.52 -17.74
C VAL A 275 16.09 -5.25 -18.79
N ARG A 276 17.04 -6.19 -18.98
CA ARG A 276 18.08 -6.08 -20.01
C ARG A 276 17.52 -6.32 -21.41
N ASP A 277 16.59 -7.25 -21.56
CA ASP A 277 15.96 -7.61 -22.84
C ASP A 277 14.87 -6.62 -23.26
N ALA A 278 14.40 -5.76 -22.35
CA ALA A 278 13.45 -4.70 -22.69
C ALA A 278 14.11 -3.68 -23.63
N GLU A 279 13.70 -3.62 -24.89
CA GLU A 279 14.25 -2.66 -25.86
C GLU A 279 13.63 -1.26 -25.69
N GLY A 280 12.34 -1.21 -25.35
CA GLY A 280 11.55 0.02 -25.21
C GLY A 280 11.46 0.57 -23.78
N PRO A 281 10.47 1.42 -23.50
CA PRO A 281 10.23 1.90 -22.14
C PRO A 281 9.86 0.74 -21.19
N ALA A 282 10.11 0.91 -19.90
CA ALA A 282 9.85 -0.16 -18.93
C ALA A 282 9.33 0.35 -17.57
N LEU A 283 8.47 -0.46 -16.93
CA LEU A 283 8.03 -0.30 -15.55
C LEU A 283 8.46 -1.51 -14.75
N ILE A 284 9.19 -1.27 -13.67
CA ILE A 284 9.82 -2.32 -12.87
C ILE A 284 9.32 -2.17 -11.44
N VAL A 285 8.61 -3.18 -10.94
CA VAL A 285 8.24 -3.30 -9.53
C VAL A 285 9.16 -4.32 -8.89
N THR A 286 9.73 -4.05 -7.72
CA THR A 286 10.57 -5.03 -7.03
C THR A 286 10.67 -4.78 -5.53
N SER A 287 10.87 -5.85 -4.77
CA SER A 287 11.28 -5.79 -3.35
C SER A 287 12.79 -5.80 -3.15
N ASN A 288 13.56 -5.92 -4.24
CA ASN A 288 15.01 -6.13 -4.22
C ASN A 288 15.75 -4.92 -4.80
N PRO A 289 16.37 -4.07 -3.95
CA PRO A 289 17.16 -2.93 -4.41
C PRO A 289 18.33 -3.31 -5.32
N ALA A 290 18.79 -4.56 -5.29
CA ALA A 290 19.84 -5.04 -6.18
C ALA A 290 19.43 -4.95 -7.66
N LEU A 291 18.15 -5.18 -7.99
CA LEU A 291 17.67 -5.09 -9.37
C LEU A 291 17.87 -3.67 -9.94
N TRP A 292 17.56 -2.64 -9.15
CA TRP A 292 17.86 -1.25 -9.52
C TRP A 292 19.36 -1.03 -9.72
N GLN A 293 20.19 -1.45 -8.76
CA GLN A 293 21.64 -1.21 -8.83
C GLN A 293 22.30 -1.89 -10.03
N GLU A 294 21.87 -3.11 -10.35
CA GLU A 294 22.44 -3.91 -11.45
C GLU A 294 22.01 -3.44 -12.84
N THR A 295 20.85 -2.78 -12.97
CA THR A 295 20.23 -2.53 -14.29
C THR A 295 20.05 -1.04 -14.63
N LYS A 296 20.06 -0.13 -13.65
CA LYS A 296 19.85 1.32 -13.89
C LYS A 296 20.81 1.91 -14.92
N ASP A 297 22.10 1.52 -14.90
CA ASP A 297 23.12 2.13 -15.75
C ASP A 297 23.02 1.64 -17.20
N ALA A 298 22.56 0.41 -17.42
CA ALA A 298 22.23 -0.09 -18.74
C ALA A 298 20.97 0.60 -19.29
N ARG A 299 19.93 0.72 -18.45
CA ARG A 299 18.68 1.41 -18.82
C ARG A 299 18.87 2.90 -19.11
N ALA A 300 19.76 3.57 -18.38
CA ALA A 300 20.08 4.98 -18.58
C ALA A 300 20.72 5.28 -19.95
N LYS A 301 21.22 4.26 -20.66
CA LYS A 301 21.71 4.40 -22.05
C LYS A 301 20.58 4.42 -23.08
N LEU A 302 19.38 3.95 -22.71
CA LEU A 302 18.22 3.85 -23.60
C LEU A 302 17.22 4.99 -23.39
N GLY A 303 17.14 5.53 -22.17
CA GLY A 303 16.26 6.65 -21.84
C GLY A 303 16.40 7.07 -20.37
N PRO A 304 15.62 8.05 -19.90
CA PRO A 304 15.68 8.51 -18.52
C PRO A 304 15.31 7.39 -17.53
N THR A 305 16.03 7.29 -16.41
CA THR A 305 15.71 6.34 -15.34
C THR A 305 15.19 7.08 -14.12
N HIS A 306 13.97 6.72 -13.71
CA HIS A 306 13.31 7.28 -12.54
C HIS A 306 13.14 6.21 -11.47
N LEU A 307 13.23 6.63 -10.21
CA LEU A 307 13.07 5.77 -9.05
C LEU A 307 12.04 6.34 -8.09
N TYR A 308 10.95 5.61 -7.89
CA TYR A 308 10.02 5.83 -6.79
C TYR A 308 10.30 4.82 -5.68
N ASP A 309 10.85 5.30 -4.57
CA ASP A 309 11.25 4.50 -3.40
C ASP A 309 10.95 5.32 -2.14
N PRO A 310 9.66 5.37 -1.72
CA PRO A 310 9.22 6.24 -0.62
C PRO A 310 9.80 5.79 0.73
N THR A 311 10.27 4.54 0.84
CA THR A 311 10.87 3.94 2.04
C THR A 311 12.40 4.01 2.08
N HIS A 312 13.04 4.57 1.05
CA HIS A 312 14.50 4.75 0.94
C HIS A 312 15.32 3.44 1.01
N LEU A 313 14.85 2.39 0.33
CA LEU A 313 15.55 1.10 0.25
C LEU A 313 16.79 1.12 -0.66
N CYS A 314 16.82 1.98 -1.68
CA CYS A 314 17.97 2.14 -2.58
C CYS A 314 18.96 3.18 -2.05
N SER A 315 20.26 3.01 -2.27
CA SER A 315 21.29 4.01 -1.90
C SER A 315 21.43 5.13 -2.94
N THR A 316 20.42 6.00 -3.07
CA THR A 316 20.47 7.19 -3.95
C THR A 316 19.65 8.35 -3.38
N PRO A 317 20.11 9.60 -3.51
CA PRO A 317 19.32 10.77 -3.17
C PRO A 317 18.31 11.15 -4.27
N ALA A 318 18.54 10.74 -5.52
CA ALA A 318 17.68 11.09 -6.65
C ALA A 318 16.45 10.15 -6.67
N ARG A 319 15.29 10.70 -6.28
CA ARG A 319 14.01 9.98 -6.23
C ARG A 319 12.92 10.84 -6.84
N LEU A 320 12.07 10.20 -7.62
CA LEU A 320 10.84 10.79 -8.10
C LEU A 320 9.87 10.94 -6.92
N HIS A 321 9.22 12.09 -6.81
CA HIS A 321 8.08 12.27 -5.92
C HIS A 321 6.78 12.27 -6.74
N TRP A 322 5.72 11.71 -6.19
CA TRP A 322 4.46 11.53 -6.90
C TRP A 322 3.27 11.83 -6.00
N SER A 323 2.42 12.78 -6.38
CA SER A 323 1.19 13.09 -5.64
C SER A 323 0.06 12.11 -5.99
N PRO A 324 -0.53 11.39 -5.03
CA PRO A 324 -1.69 10.54 -5.29
C PRO A 324 -2.96 11.31 -5.68
N THR A 325 -3.01 12.63 -5.45
CA THR A 325 -4.13 13.48 -5.87
C THR A 325 -4.02 13.92 -7.33
N ALA A 326 -2.86 13.73 -7.99
CA ALA A 326 -2.65 14.17 -9.36
C ALA A 326 -3.64 13.48 -10.33
N GLY A 327 -4.34 14.30 -11.13
CA GLY A 327 -5.33 13.85 -12.11
C GLY A 327 -6.69 13.47 -11.51
N CYS A 328 -6.87 13.57 -10.18
CA CYS A 328 -8.14 13.22 -9.53
C CYS A 328 -9.22 14.31 -9.67
N GLU A 329 -8.94 15.38 -10.43
CA GLU A 329 -9.98 16.30 -10.94
C GLU A 329 -10.98 15.56 -11.82
N ASP A 330 -10.53 14.52 -12.54
CA ASP A 330 -11.40 13.58 -13.22
C ASP A 330 -11.92 12.50 -12.25
N LYS A 331 -13.25 12.34 -12.19
CA LYS A 331 -13.93 11.38 -11.31
C LYS A 331 -13.52 9.95 -11.62
N ALA A 332 -13.30 9.59 -12.89
CA ALA A 332 -12.88 8.24 -13.26
C ALA A 332 -11.47 7.93 -12.74
N THR A 333 -10.54 8.87 -12.91
CA THR A 333 -9.18 8.78 -12.37
C THR A 333 -9.18 8.74 -10.84
N ALA A 334 -10.00 9.55 -10.17
CA ALA A 334 -10.15 9.49 -8.71
C ALA A 334 -10.70 8.14 -8.22
N THR A 335 -11.60 7.51 -8.98
CA THR A 335 -12.13 6.17 -8.70
C THR A 335 -11.03 5.13 -8.79
N GLN A 336 -10.34 5.05 -9.94
CA GLN A 336 -9.24 4.11 -10.15
C GLN A 336 -8.13 4.28 -9.11
N ARG A 337 -7.82 5.54 -8.74
CA ARG A 337 -6.85 5.87 -7.68
C ARG A 337 -7.29 5.33 -6.32
N ALA A 338 -8.55 5.55 -5.93
CA ALA A 338 -9.10 5.08 -4.67
C ALA A 338 -9.11 3.55 -4.58
N THR A 339 -9.57 2.87 -5.64
CA THR A 339 -9.55 1.40 -5.73
C THR A 339 -8.13 0.87 -5.57
N ALA A 340 -7.14 1.43 -6.27
CA ALA A 340 -5.75 0.99 -6.17
C ALA A 340 -5.13 1.24 -4.79
N LEU A 341 -5.40 2.38 -4.15
CA LEU A 341 -4.95 2.67 -2.79
C LEU A 341 -5.56 1.70 -1.75
N LEU A 342 -6.82 1.31 -1.92
CA LEU A 342 -7.49 0.40 -0.99
C LEU A 342 -7.15 -1.07 -1.22
N THR A 343 -6.70 -1.44 -2.42
CA THR A 343 -6.46 -2.84 -2.82
C THR A 343 -5.63 -3.64 -1.81
N PRO A 344 -4.51 -3.13 -1.26
CA PRO A 344 -3.72 -3.89 -0.27
C PRO A 344 -4.46 -4.22 1.03
N VAL A 345 -5.40 -3.37 1.45
CA VAL A 345 -6.09 -3.51 2.75
C VAL A 345 -7.51 -4.04 2.61
N ARG A 346 -8.05 -4.09 1.39
CA ARG A 346 -9.46 -4.44 1.12
C ARG A 346 -9.76 -5.87 1.60
N PRO A 347 -10.85 -6.07 2.37
CA PRO A 347 -11.37 -7.40 2.66
C PRO A 347 -11.75 -8.13 1.36
N THR A 348 -11.58 -9.44 1.33
CA THR A 348 -11.87 -10.29 0.15
C THR A 348 -13.19 -11.03 0.25
N ALA A 349 -13.78 -11.13 1.45
CA ALA A 349 -15.05 -11.80 1.65
C ALA A 349 -16.19 -11.04 0.97
N LYS A 350 -17.08 -11.76 0.28
CA LYS A 350 -18.24 -11.18 -0.41
C LYS A 350 -19.18 -10.40 0.52
N LEU A 351 -19.25 -10.80 1.79
CA LEU A 351 -20.06 -10.11 2.80
C LEU A 351 -19.54 -8.69 3.11
N ASP A 352 -18.25 -8.43 2.88
CA ASP A 352 -17.61 -7.14 3.13
C ASP A 352 -17.59 -6.22 1.90
N GLN A 353 -18.28 -6.58 0.81
CA GLN A 353 -18.26 -5.77 -0.42
C GLN A 353 -18.82 -4.37 -0.20
N ALA A 354 -19.98 -4.26 0.47
CA ALA A 354 -20.59 -2.97 0.80
C ALA A 354 -19.68 -2.08 1.65
N LEU A 355 -18.87 -2.67 2.54
CA LEU A 355 -17.86 -1.96 3.30
C LEU A 355 -16.76 -1.41 2.39
N GLY A 356 -16.24 -2.24 1.47
CA GLY A 356 -15.27 -1.83 0.47
C GLY A 356 -15.77 -0.69 -0.43
N ASP A 357 -17.03 -0.76 -0.88
CA ASP A 357 -17.65 0.25 -1.76
C ASP A 357 -17.85 1.58 -1.02
N THR A 358 -18.19 1.52 0.26
CA THR A 358 -18.26 2.71 1.12
C THR A 358 -16.88 3.34 1.29
N ALA A 359 -15.84 2.54 1.58
CA ALA A 359 -14.46 3.04 1.71
C ALA A 359 -13.93 3.65 0.41
N GLU A 360 -14.24 3.04 -0.73
CA GLU A 360 -13.90 3.56 -2.06
C GLU A 360 -14.60 4.90 -2.31
N THR A 361 -15.90 5.00 -2.00
CA THR A 361 -16.67 6.25 -2.13
C THR A 361 -16.08 7.36 -1.27
N LEU A 362 -15.73 7.08 -0.02
CA LEU A 362 -15.08 8.06 0.87
C LEU A 362 -13.74 8.52 0.29
N LEU A 363 -12.83 7.58 -0.03
CA LEU A 363 -11.49 7.92 -0.47
C LEU A 363 -11.48 8.61 -1.84
N ARG A 364 -12.29 8.16 -2.80
CA ARG A 364 -12.47 8.82 -4.10
C ARG A 364 -12.93 10.26 -3.92
N SER A 365 -13.94 10.49 -3.07
CA SER A 365 -14.47 11.83 -2.83
C SER A 365 -13.43 12.75 -2.19
N TYR A 366 -12.63 12.24 -1.25
CA TYR A 366 -11.52 12.98 -0.66
C TYR A 366 -10.42 13.32 -1.66
N LEU A 367 -10.03 12.37 -2.52
CA LEU A 367 -9.04 12.61 -3.58
C LEU A 367 -9.53 13.66 -4.57
N HIS A 368 -10.79 13.56 -5.00
CA HIS A 368 -11.39 14.50 -5.93
C HIS A 368 -11.51 15.91 -5.32
N ALA A 369 -12.03 16.01 -4.10
CA ALA A 369 -12.09 17.27 -3.36
C ALA A 369 -10.70 17.90 -3.20
N ALA A 370 -9.69 17.09 -2.90
CA ALA A 370 -8.32 17.60 -2.77
C ALA A 370 -7.77 18.13 -4.09
N ALA A 371 -7.97 17.40 -5.20
CA ALA A 371 -7.46 17.79 -6.51
C ALA A 371 -8.09 19.10 -7.01
N ILE A 372 -9.41 19.24 -6.94
CA ILE A 372 -10.10 20.45 -7.46
C ILE A 372 -9.86 21.72 -6.64
N ASP A 373 -9.46 21.58 -5.36
CA ASP A 373 -9.15 22.69 -4.44
C ASP A 373 -7.64 22.93 -4.29
N GLY A 374 -6.79 22.20 -5.03
CA GLY A 374 -5.33 22.33 -4.96
C GLY A 374 -4.71 21.86 -3.64
N ARG A 375 -5.39 20.94 -2.91
CA ARG A 375 -4.91 20.36 -1.66
C ARG A 375 -4.04 19.13 -1.91
N THR A 376 -3.10 18.94 -0.99
CA THR A 376 -2.19 17.79 -0.99
C THR A 376 -2.79 16.57 -0.30
N ILE A 377 -2.12 15.41 -0.45
CA ILE A 377 -2.47 14.16 0.22
C ILE A 377 -2.55 14.28 1.75
N ARG A 378 -1.93 15.30 2.34
CA ARG A 378 -2.00 15.58 3.79
C ARG A 378 -3.42 15.88 4.24
N HIS A 379 -4.22 16.55 3.41
CA HIS A 379 -5.63 16.82 3.70
C HIS A 379 -6.46 15.57 3.58
N VAL A 380 -6.22 14.77 2.53
CA VAL A 380 -6.87 13.46 2.35
C VAL A 380 -6.60 12.54 3.54
N HIS A 381 -5.36 12.49 4.03
CA HIS A 381 -5.01 11.73 5.23
C HIS A 381 -5.76 12.24 6.47
N ARG A 382 -5.82 13.56 6.68
CA ARG A 382 -6.58 14.17 7.79
C ARG A 382 -8.08 13.82 7.73
N TRP A 383 -8.69 13.93 6.55
CA TRP A 383 -10.09 13.57 6.33
C TRP A 383 -10.35 12.08 6.55
N SER A 384 -9.43 11.21 6.10
CA SER A 384 -9.53 9.77 6.34
C SER A 384 -9.54 9.40 7.82
N GLN A 385 -8.88 10.19 8.67
CA GLN A 385 -8.84 10.02 10.13
C GLN A 385 -10.09 10.53 10.85
N GLY A 386 -11.10 11.03 10.12
CA GLY A 386 -12.32 11.58 10.71
C GLY A 386 -12.26 13.07 11.03
N THR A 387 -11.12 13.72 10.79
CA THR A 387 -10.91 15.13 11.15
C THR A 387 -11.23 16.02 9.97
N GLN A 388 -11.99 17.11 10.19
CA GLN A 388 -12.33 18.09 9.16
C GLN A 388 -13.04 17.49 7.92
N ILE A 389 -13.76 16.37 8.04
CA ILE A 389 -14.47 15.73 6.91
C ILE A 389 -15.41 16.71 6.20
N GLN A 390 -16.08 17.59 6.97
CA GLN A 390 -17.02 18.58 6.42
C GLN A 390 -16.36 19.58 5.46
N ASP A 391 -15.04 19.77 5.54
CA ASP A 391 -14.32 20.59 4.55
C ASP A 391 -14.35 19.94 3.16
N ALA A 392 -14.18 18.62 3.07
CA ALA A 392 -14.27 17.91 1.79
C ALA A 392 -15.68 18.01 1.19
N VAL A 393 -16.71 17.82 2.02
CA VAL A 393 -18.11 17.99 1.63
C VAL A 393 -18.38 19.40 1.11
N ARG A 394 -17.93 20.42 1.85
CA ARG A 394 -18.08 21.83 1.47
C ARG A 394 -17.39 22.11 0.13
N ILE A 395 -16.15 21.65 -0.06
CA ILE A 395 -15.41 21.81 -1.31
C ILE A 395 -16.20 21.21 -2.49
N LEU A 396 -16.68 19.97 -2.35
CA LEU A 396 -17.45 19.30 -3.41
C LEU A 396 -18.79 19.98 -3.71
N ARG A 397 -19.37 20.68 -2.72
CA ARG A 397 -20.63 21.39 -2.89
C ARG A 397 -20.46 22.74 -3.58
N THR A 398 -19.38 23.46 -3.28
CA THR A 398 -19.22 24.87 -3.71
C THR A 398 -18.27 25.05 -4.89
N ASN A 399 -17.37 24.10 -5.14
CA ASN A 399 -16.39 24.26 -6.22
C ASN A 399 -17.03 23.89 -7.57
N PRO A 400 -17.00 24.79 -8.58
CA PRO A 400 -17.63 24.55 -9.88
C PRO A 400 -17.00 23.39 -10.68
N LYS A 401 -15.77 22.98 -10.32
CA LYS A 401 -15.09 21.83 -10.95
C LYS A 401 -15.49 20.48 -10.33
N ALA A 402 -16.33 20.48 -9.29
CA ALA A 402 -16.76 19.25 -8.66
C ALA A 402 -17.64 18.43 -9.61
N ALA A 403 -17.35 17.14 -9.72
CA ALA A 403 -18.15 16.23 -10.54
C ALA A 403 -19.60 16.18 -9.99
N PRO A 404 -20.62 16.23 -10.86
CA PRO A 404 -22.03 16.27 -10.44
C PRO A 404 -22.37 15.15 -9.44
N GLY A 405 -23.12 15.52 -8.40
CA GLY A 405 -23.57 14.59 -7.36
C GLY A 405 -22.52 14.16 -6.34
N SER A 406 -21.23 14.49 -6.51
CA SER A 406 -20.15 13.98 -5.63
C SER A 406 -20.30 14.43 -4.18
N ALA A 407 -20.83 15.64 -3.92
CA ALA A 407 -21.12 16.09 -2.57
C ALA A 407 -22.22 15.24 -1.89
N GLY A 408 -23.32 14.99 -2.60
CA GLY A 408 -24.42 14.16 -2.09
C GLY A 408 -24.02 12.70 -1.91
N GLU A 409 -23.20 12.15 -2.82
CA GLU A 409 -22.61 10.81 -2.69
C GLU A 409 -21.77 10.69 -1.40
N LEU A 410 -20.90 11.68 -1.13
CA LEU A 410 -20.08 11.71 0.09
C LEU A 410 -20.94 11.84 1.35
N GLU A 411 -21.92 12.75 1.36
CA GLU A 411 -22.82 12.92 2.50
C GLU A 411 -23.67 11.69 2.78
N GLY A 412 -24.18 11.03 1.73
CA GLY A 412 -24.88 9.75 1.85
C GLY A 412 -24.00 8.68 2.49
N ALA A 413 -22.75 8.54 2.03
CA ALA A 413 -21.79 7.60 2.62
C ALA A 413 -21.46 7.91 4.09
N LEU A 414 -21.46 9.18 4.49
CA LEU A 414 -21.17 9.62 5.86
C LEU A 414 -22.36 9.51 6.83
N THR A 415 -23.59 9.40 6.33
CA THR A 415 -24.82 9.48 7.15
C THR A 415 -25.66 8.20 7.14
N ALA A 416 -25.69 7.44 6.03
CA ALA A 416 -26.64 6.35 5.85
C ALA A 416 -26.46 5.17 6.82
N HIS A 417 -25.22 4.70 7.02
CA HIS A 417 -24.93 3.52 7.83
C HIS A 417 -23.74 3.77 8.76
N PRO A 418 -23.97 4.19 10.03
CA PRO A 418 -22.90 4.62 10.93
C PRO A 418 -21.80 3.57 11.16
N GLU A 419 -22.16 2.31 11.44
CA GLU A 419 -21.19 1.23 11.68
C GLU A 419 -20.34 0.95 10.43
N ARG A 420 -20.98 0.84 9.26
CA ARG A 420 -20.28 0.62 7.99
C ARG A 420 -19.37 1.78 7.63
N ARG A 421 -19.83 3.02 7.85
CA ARG A 421 -19.02 4.23 7.69
C ARG A 421 -17.79 4.19 8.59
N ASP A 422 -17.95 3.84 9.86
CA ASP A 422 -16.84 3.82 10.81
C ASP A 422 -15.80 2.75 10.43
N MET A 423 -16.25 1.56 10.02
CA MET A 423 -15.37 0.53 9.48
C MET A 423 -14.69 0.97 8.17
N ALA A 424 -15.42 1.65 7.28
CA ALA A 424 -14.88 2.17 6.01
C ALA A 424 -13.82 3.25 6.28
N GLN A 425 -14.07 4.13 7.24
CA GLN A 425 -13.13 5.15 7.67
C GLN A 425 -11.86 4.52 8.26
N GLN A 426 -11.98 3.49 9.10
CA GLN A 426 -10.82 2.73 9.59
C GLN A 426 -10.02 2.10 8.44
N LEU A 427 -10.70 1.57 7.42
CA LEU A 427 -10.05 0.99 6.24
C LEU A 427 -9.26 2.05 5.44
N THR A 428 -9.87 3.21 5.18
CA THR A 428 -9.19 4.33 4.50
C THR A 428 -8.03 4.89 5.32
N THR A 429 -8.20 5.05 6.64
CA THR A 429 -7.11 5.44 7.55
C THR A 429 -5.95 4.45 7.48
N ARG A 430 -6.24 3.15 7.45
CA ARG A 430 -5.20 2.11 7.38
C ARG A 430 -4.45 2.14 6.05
N ALA A 431 -5.15 2.30 4.93
CA ALA A 431 -4.53 2.45 3.61
C ALA A 431 -3.56 3.64 3.55
N LEU A 432 -3.84 4.71 4.29
CA LEU A 432 -3.05 5.94 4.29
C LEU A 432 -2.09 6.08 5.48
N ALA A 433 -2.02 5.07 6.37
CA ALA A 433 -1.30 5.16 7.64
C ALA A 433 0.19 5.53 7.48
N ALA A 434 0.80 5.10 6.38
CA ALA A 434 2.21 5.36 6.06
C ALA A 434 2.54 6.85 5.83
N LEU A 435 1.55 7.71 5.57
CA LEU A 435 1.74 9.16 5.45
C LEU A 435 2.10 9.84 6.78
N SER A 436 2.00 9.12 7.90
CA SER A 436 2.54 9.55 9.18
C SER A 436 4.08 9.61 9.16
N THR A 437 4.71 8.75 8.35
CA THR A 437 6.17 8.72 8.15
C THR A 437 6.61 9.89 7.27
N VAL A 438 7.65 10.62 7.69
CA VAL A 438 8.11 11.86 7.04
C VAL A 438 8.51 11.62 5.59
N ASN A 439 9.43 10.70 5.32
CA ASN A 439 9.93 10.42 3.97
C ASN A 439 8.82 9.97 2.99
N ILE A 440 7.84 9.20 3.46
CA ILE A 440 6.71 8.77 2.62
C ILE A 440 5.80 9.96 2.28
N ARG A 441 5.60 10.87 3.22
CA ARG A 441 4.84 12.10 2.99
C ARG A 441 5.56 13.07 2.04
N GLU A 442 6.87 13.22 2.18
CA GLU A 442 7.70 14.00 1.24
C GLU A 442 7.66 13.38 -0.16
N ALA A 443 7.72 12.03 -0.26
CA ALA A 443 7.56 11.33 -1.53
C ALA A 443 6.21 11.55 -2.22
N CYS A 444 5.20 12.05 -1.49
CA CYS A 444 3.91 12.45 -2.05
C CYS A 444 3.82 13.94 -2.43
N THR A 445 4.90 14.69 -2.28
CA THR A 445 4.98 16.12 -2.56
C THR A 445 5.90 16.33 -3.76
N PRO A 446 5.35 16.39 -4.99
CA PRO A 446 6.15 16.45 -6.21
C PRO A 446 6.99 17.72 -6.28
N ASN A 447 8.23 17.58 -6.74
CA ASN A 447 9.05 18.71 -7.18
C ASN A 447 8.56 19.22 -8.53
N ARG A 448 9.09 20.38 -8.94
CA ARG A 448 8.70 21.08 -10.19
C ARG A 448 8.71 20.18 -11.43
N ASN A 449 9.66 19.25 -11.54
CA ASN A 449 9.88 18.44 -12.74
C ASN A 449 9.32 17.01 -12.64
N ASP A 450 8.86 16.57 -11.46
CA ASP A 450 8.50 15.16 -11.27
C ASP A 450 7.26 14.75 -12.08
N ALA A 451 6.26 15.63 -12.15
CA ALA A 451 5.07 15.38 -12.96
C ALA A 451 5.43 15.23 -14.45
N LEU A 452 6.26 16.14 -14.97
CA LEU A 452 6.71 16.09 -16.35
C LEU A 452 7.54 14.84 -16.64
N ALA A 453 8.48 14.50 -15.76
CA ALA A 453 9.29 13.30 -15.87
C ALA A 453 8.44 12.02 -15.92
N LEU A 454 7.42 11.92 -15.06
CA LEU A 454 6.50 10.80 -15.07
C LEU A 454 5.59 10.76 -16.32
N ASP A 455 5.25 11.92 -16.87
CA ASP A 455 4.44 12.07 -18.09
C ASP A 455 5.20 11.72 -19.37
N SER A 456 6.50 12.03 -19.43
CA SER A 456 7.29 11.90 -20.65
C SER A 456 8.08 10.60 -20.77
N PHE A 457 8.44 9.93 -19.66
CA PHE A 457 9.40 8.82 -19.70
C PHE A 457 9.05 7.70 -20.70
N VAL A 458 7.76 7.37 -20.88
CA VAL A 458 7.36 6.32 -21.85
C VAL A 458 7.71 6.73 -23.28
N HIS A 459 7.47 7.99 -23.66
CA HIS A 459 7.81 8.52 -24.98
C HIS A 459 9.32 8.66 -25.18
N GLU A 460 10.07 8.86 -24.09
CA GLU A 460 11.53 8.99 -24.09
C GLU A 460 12.28 7.65 -23.99
N GLY A 461 11.59 6.50 -24.10
CA GLY A 461 12.21 5.17 -23.93
C GLY A 461 12.70 4.90 -22.49
N GLY A 462 12.23 5.70 -21.53
CA GLY A 462 12.65 5.70 -20.15
C GLY A 462 12.17 4.52 -19.33
N THR A 463 12.64 4.44 -18.10
CA THR A 463 12.35 3.36 -17.16
C THR A 463 11.93 3.91 -15.81
N LEU A 464 10.79 3.47 -15.30
CA LEU A 464 10.35 3.74 -13.94
C LEU A 464 10.57 2.50 -13.06
N TYR A 465 11.39 2.65 -12.02
CA TYR A 465 11.54 1.68 -10.96
C TYR A 465 10.66 2.07 -9.77
N VAL A 466 9.87 1.13 -9.29
CA VAL A 466 9.04 1.24 -8.10
C VAL A 466 9.53 0.20 -7.11
N VAL A 467 10.21 0.67 -6.08
CA VAL A 467 10.85 -0.19 -5.07
C VAL A 467 10.11 -0.07 -3.75
N GLY A 468 9.79 -1.22 -3.15
CA GLY A 468 9.03 -1.26 -1.91
C GLY A 468 9.42 -2.39 -0.99
N GLU A 469 9.02 -2.27 0.27
CA GLU A 469 9.17 -3.37 1.22
C GLU A 469 8.31 -4.56 0.80
N SER A 470 8.83 -5.76 1.02
CA SER A 470 8.07 -7.00 0.83
C SER A 470 7.17 -7.23 2.04
N ILE A 471 5.85 -7.12 1.86
CA ILE A 471 4.85 -7.26 2.93
C ILE A 471 3.86 -8.37 2.58
N GLU A 472 3.84 -9.42 3.41
CA GLU A 472 2.93 -10.57 3.24
C GLU A 472 1.51 -10.26 3.74
N ASP A 473 1.38 -9.61 4.90
CA ASP A 473 0.08 -9.22 5.49
C ASP A 473 -0.10 -7.68 5.55
N PRO A 474 -0.47 -7.04 4.43
CA PRO A 474 -0.74 -5.62 4.40
C PRO A 474 -2.09 -5.24 5.01
N ARG A 475 -2.99 -6.19 5.30
CA ARG A 475 -4.31 -5.86 5.90
C ARG A 475 -4.18 -5.27 7.29
N THR A 476 -3.09 -5.58 7.98
CA THR A 476 -2.76 -5.02 9.30
C THR A 476 -1.78 -3.86 9.19
N LYS A 477 -0.68 -4.04 8.44
CA LYS A 477 0.40 -3.05 8.29
C LYS A 477 0.80 -2.93 6.83
N PRO A 478 0.10 -2.11 6.04
CA PRO A 478 0.33 -2.03 4.59
C PRO A 478 1.63 -1.29 4.21
N GLY A 479 2.26 -0.56 5.12
CA GLY A 479 3.43 0.26 4.79
C GLY A 479 3.15 1.19 3.61
N ALA A 480 4.12 1.38 2.73
CA ALA A 480 3.95 2.17 1.51
C ALA A 480 3.19 1.44 0.37
N MET A 481 2.80 0.18 0.54
CA MET A 481 2.18 -0.65 -0.52
C MET A 481 0.98 0.01 -1.21
N PRO A 482 0.06 0.71 -0.51
CA PRO A 482 -1.04 1.46 -1.14
C PRO A 482 -0.56 2.48 -2.17
N LEU A 483 0.48 3.24 -1.83
CA LEU A 483 1.05 4.27 -2.72
C LEU A 483 1.75 3.63 -3.92
N LEU A 484 2.52 2.56 -3.70
CA LEU A 484 3.18 1.81 -4.76
C LEU A 484 2.15 1.23 -5.74
N THR A 485 1.12 0.58 -5.20
CA THR A 485 0.01 -0.01 -5.99
C THR A 485 -0.69 1.07 -6.81
N ALA A 486 -0.98 2.22 -6.20
CA ALA A 486 -1.65 3.33 -6.86
C ALA A 486 -0.82 3.99 -7.97
N LEU A 487 0.50 4.19 -7.74
CA LEU A 487 1.39 4.72 -8.77
C LEU A 487 1.47 3.78 -9.96
N VAL A 488 1.77 2.50 -9.70
CA VAL A 488 1.94 1.48 -10.74
C VAL A 488 0.65 1.31 -11.53
N SER A 489 -0.51 1.25 -10.87
CA SER A 489 -1.83 1.21 -11.53
C SER A 489 -2.05 2.39 -12.48
N SER A 490 -1.64 3.59 -12.09
CA SER A 490 -1.81 4.79 -12.92
C SER A 490 -0.85 4.88 -14.08
N VAL A 491 0.35 4.33 -13.95
CA VAL A 491 1.32 4.24 -15.04
C VAL A 491 0.84 3.18 -16.05
N VAL A 492 0.34 2.05 -15.57
CA VAL A 492 -0.30 1.01 -16.40
C VAL A 492 -1.48 1.58 -17.18
N GLU A 493 -2.40 2.28 -16.51
CA GLU A 493 -3.56 2.90 -17.17
C GLU A 493 -3.14 3.95 -18.21
N ARG A 494 -2.08 4.73 -17.92
CA ARG A 494 -1.52 5.66 -18.89
C ARG A 494 -1.00 4.93 -20.13
N GLY A 495 -0.24 3.85 -19.94
CA GLY A 495 0.22 2.99 -21.03
C GLY A 495 -0.93 2.46 -21.89
N ARG A 496 -2.01 1.98 -21.24
CA ARG A 496 -3.22 1.51 -21.93
C ARG A 496 -3.86 2.61 -22.79
N ARG A 497 -4.06 3.81 -22.23
CA ARG A 497 -4.59 4.96 -22.96
C ARG A 497 -3.67 5.42 -24.09
N MET A 498 -2.36 5.24 -23.95
CA MET A 498 -1.40 5.54 -25.02
C MET A 498 -1.52 4.53 -26.16
N ALA A 499 -1.65 3.24 -25.86
CA ALA A 499 -1.89 2.19 -26.85
C ALA A 499 -3.17 2.46 -27.66
N GLU A 500 -4.28 2.77 -26.97
CA GLU A 500 -5.58 3.06 -27.59
C GLU A 500 -5.55 4.27 -28.54
N ARG A 501 -4.68 5.25 -28.28
CA ARG A 501 -4.51 6.45 -29.12
C ARG A 501 -3.45 6.26 -30.21
N SER A 502 -2.70 5.16 -30.18
CA SER A 502 -1.73 4.81 -31.22
C SER A 502 -2.45 4.42 -32.51
N SER A 503 -1.85 4.73 -33.67
CA SER A 503 -2.41 4.39 -34.98
C SER A 503 -2.61 2.88 -35.17
N SER A 504 -1.75 2.06 -34.56
CA SER A 504 -1.83 0.60 -34.59
C SER A 504 -2.68 0.01 -33.46
N GLY A 505 -3.22 0.83 -32.55
CA GLY A 505 -3.86 0.37 -31.32
C GLY A 505 -2.89 -0.29 -30.32
N ARG A 506 -1.58 -0.19 -30.58
CA ARG A 506 -0.50 -0.84 -29.84
C ARG A 506 0.64 0.14 -29.58
N LEU A 507 1.34 -0.05 -28.46
CA LEU A 507 2.63 0.62 -28.22
C LEU A 507 3.75 -0.04 -29.04
N ASP A 508 4.49 0.79 -29.76
CA ASP A 508 5.70 0.45 -30.49
C ASP A 508 6.70 1.63 -30.38
N PRO A 509 7.85 1.48 -29.69
CA PRO A 509 8.34 0.25 -29.04
C PRO A 509 7.45 -0.21 -27.86
N PRO A 510 7.47 -1.52 -27.51
CA PRO A 510 6.64 -2.04 -26.43
C PRO A 510 7.03 -1.48 -25.06
N PHE A 511 6.02 -1.24 -24.21
CA PHE A 511 6.17 -0.83 -22.82
C PHE A 511 6.21 -2.05 -21.89
N THR A 512 7.41 -2.53 -21.59
CA THR A 512 7.62 -3.77 -20.83
C THR A 512 7.33 -3.59 -19.34
N LEU A 513 6.52 -4.48 -18.77
CA LEU A 513 6.19 -4.51 -17.34
C LEU A 513 6.88 -5.69 -16.67
N VAL A 514 7.86 -5.41 -15.79
CA VAL A 514 8.58 -6.41 -14.99
C VAL A 514 8.11 -6.29 -13.55
N LEU A 515 7.21 -7.17 -13.14
CA LEU A 515 6.51 -7.08 -11.86
C LEU A 515 7.08 -8.12 -10.88
N ASP A 516 8.27 -7.82 -10.36
CA ASP A 516 8.95 -8.66 -9.38
C ASP A 516 8.31 -8.56 -8.00
N ASP A 517 7.94 -9.71 -7.42
CA ASP A 517 7.35 -9.81 -6.08
C ASP A 517 6.02 -9.05 -5.95
N VAL A 518 5.28 -8.96 -7.06
CA VAL A 518 4.16 -8.02 -7.21
C VAL A 518 3.09 -8.17 -6.13
N ALA A 519 2.76 -9.41 -5.72
CA ALA A 519 1.78 -9.66 -4.67
C ALA A 519 2.19 -9.11 -3.29
N ALA A 520 3.50 -9.01 -3.02
CA ALA A 520 4.06 -8.55 -1.75
C ALA A 520 4.58 -7.11 -1.80
N VAL A 521 4.58 -6.45 -2.96
CA VAL A 521 5.08 -5.06 -3.13
C VAL A 521 4.00 -4.10 -3.61
N ALA A 522 3.26 -4.47 -4.65
CA ALA A 522 2.24 -3.63 -5.28
C ALA A 522 1.18 -4.51 -5.98
N PRO A 523 0.22 -5.10 -5.23
CA PRO A 523 -0.81 -5.97 -5.80
C PRO A 523 -1.75 -5.17 -6.72
N LEU A 524 -1.49 -5.21 -8.02
CA LEU A 524 -2.21 -4.45 -9.03
C LEU A 524 -3.60 -5.02 -9.33
N PRO A 525 -4.68 -4.23 -9.25
CA PRO A 525 -6.00 -4.66 -9.70
C PRO A 525 -6.03 -5.12 -11.16
N GLN A 526 -5.24 -4.48 -12.04
CA GLN A 526 -5.22 -4.73 -13.47
C GLN A 526 -4.38 -5.95 -13.89
N LEU A 527 -3.71 -6.63 -12.95
CA LEU A 527 -2.79 -7.72 -13.28
C LEU A 527 -3.44 -8.83 -14.14
N PRO A 528 -4.66 -9.31 -13.85
CA PRO A 528 -5.30 -10.33 -14.68
C PRO A 528 -5.50 -9.88 -16.14
N GLU A 529 -5.99 -8.65 -16.36
CA GLU A 529 -6.19 -8.09 -17.71
C GLU A 529 -4.85 -7.92 -18.45
N LEU A 530 -3.80 -7.48 -17.75
CA LEU A 530 -2.46 -7.32 -18.31
C LEU A 530 -1.87 -8.65 -18.78
N LEU A 531 -2.05 -9.71 -17.99
CA LEU A 531 -1.57 -11.04 -18.35
C LEU A 531 -2.37 -11.65 -19.50
N ALA A 532 -3.66 -11.32 -19.61
CA ALA A 532 -4.51 -11.81 -20.68
C ALA A 532 -4.26 -11.10 -22.02
N THR A 533 -4.24 -9.76 -22.04
CA THR A 533 -4.30 -8.95 -23.27
C THR A 533 -3.22 -7.87 -23.38
N GLY A 534 -2.37 -7.71 -22.37
CA GLY A 534 -1.36 -6.64 -22.33
C GLY A 534 -0.37 -6.73 -23.50
N ALA A 535 0.03 -7.93 -23.88
CA ALA A 535 0.97 -8.14 -24.99
C ALA A 535 0.43 -7.65 -26.35
N ASP A 536 -0.87 -7.80 -26.59
CA ASP A 536 -1.54 -7.34 -27.82
C ASP A 536 -1.54 -5.82 -27.93
N ARG A 537 -1.60 -5.13 -26.77
CA ARG A 537 -1.54 -3.66 -26.66
C ARG A 537 -0.12 -3.11 -26.58
N GLY A 538 0.91 -3.96 -26.65
CA GLY A 538 2.30 -3.51 -26.57
C GLY A 538 2.77 -3.28 -25.14
N MET A 539 2.16 -3.98 -24.21
CA MET A 539 2.51 -3.97 -22.79
C MET A 539 2.82 -5.40 -22.31
N PRO A 540 3.88 -6.04 -22.83
CA PRO A 540 4.26 -7.39 -22.39
C PRO A 540 4.56 -7.36 -20.89
N THR A 541 3.92 -8.28 -20.16
CA THR A 541 3.95 -8.32 -18.69
C THR A 541 4.56 -9.62 -18.21
N LEU A 542 5.59 -9.51 -17.37
CA LEU A 542 6.14 -10.60 -16.58
C LEU A 542 5.76 -10.40 -15.11
N ALA A 543 5.00 -11.33 -14.55
CA ALA A 543 4.66 -11.36 -13.14
C ALA A 543 5.48 -12.42 -12.40
N LEU A 544 6.23 -12.01 -11.37
CA LEU A 544 7.03 -12.93 -10.56
C LEU A 544 6.45 -13.04 -9.15
N LEU A 545 6.10 -14.27 -8.76
CA LEU A 545 5.42 -14.57 -7.50
C LEU A 545 6.25 -15.56 -6.66
N ARG A 546 6.09 -15.53 -5.33
CA ARG A 546 6.77 -16.50 -4.44
C ARG A 546 6.02 -17.81 -4.37
N SER A 547 4.69 -17.75 -4.45
CA SER A 547 3.82 -18.92 -4.44
C SER A 547 2.52 -18.64 -5.20
N ARG A 548 1.86 -19.71 -5.65
CA ARG A 548 0.51 -19.64 -6.25
C ARG A 548 -0.52 -19.15 -5.24
N GLU A 549 -0.34 -19.49 -3.96
CA GLU A 549 -1.23 -19.08 -2.88
C GLU A 549 -1.24 -17.56 -2.66
N GLN A 550 -0.10 -16.88 -2.86
CA GLN A 550 -0.09 -15.40 -2.89
C GLN A 550 -0.96 -14.85 -4.03
N GLY A 551 -0.85 -15.44 -5.22
CA GLY A 551 -1.69 -15.07 -6.36
C GLY A 551 -3.18 -15.21 -6.02
N ARG A 552 -3.59 -16.39 -5.55
CA ARG A 552 -4.97 -16.67 -5.12
C ARG A 552 -5.48 -15.74 -4.02
N ALA A 553 -4.62 -15.40 -3.05
CA ALA A 553 -4.99 -14.52 -1.96
C ALA A 553 -5.21 -13.06 -2.41
N ARG A 554 -4.50 -12.60 -3.45
CA ARG A 554 -4.59 -11.22 -3.96
C ARG A 554 -5.59 -11.04 -5.08
N TRP A 555 -5.78 -12.05 -5.92
CA TRP A 555 -6.74 -12.07 -7.03
C TRP A 555 -7.69 -13.27 -6.89
N PRO A 556 -8.55 -13.32 -5.85
CA PRO A 556 -9.37 -14.50 -5.57
C PRO A 556 -10.50 -14.75 -6.57
N HIS A 557 -10.82 -13.78 -7.43
CA HIS A 557 -11.88 -13.88 -8.43
C HIS A 557 -11.37 -14.13 -9.85
N ASP A 558 -10.04 -14.13 -10.03
CA ASP A 558 -9.40 -14.28 -11.33
C ASP A 558 -8.46 -15.48 -11.28
N GLU A 559 -8.65 -16.44 -12.18
CA GLU A 559 -7.64 -17.46 -12.40
C GLU A 559 -6.49 -16.83 -13.19
N LEU A 560 -5.39 -16.53 -12.50
CA LEU A 560 -4.16 -16.12 -13.18
C LEU A 560 -3.72 -17.27 -14.10
N PRO A 561 -3.37 -17.00 -15.37
CA PRO A 561 -2.90 -18.02 -16.29
C PRO A 561 -1.50 -18.49 -15.85
N VAL A 562 -1.46 -19.53 -15.02
CA VAL A 562 -0.23 -20.13 -14.45
C VAL A 562 0.16 -21.39 -15.20
#